data_AF-A0A840THM3-F1
#
_entry.id   AF-A0A840THM3-F1
#
_cell.length_a   1.000
_cell.length_b   1.000
_cell.length_c   1.000
_cell.angle_alpha   90.00
_cell.angle_beta   90.00
_cell.angle_gamma   90.00
#
_symmetry.space_group_name_H-M   'P 1'
#
loop_
_entity.id
_entity.type
_entity.pdbx_description
1 polymer ?
#
loop_
_entity_poly.entity_id
_entity_poly.type
_entity_poly.pdbx_seq_one_letter_code
_entity_poly.pdbx_strand_id
1 'polypeptide(L)'
;MTLRELFQYTSTSPWPILLLFILFPLLAWALGEAAHGSREVVKWGYVYAVLVYAVCIPGIFAVTLNLYLFLFERQSVWEANLLLQLVPVVSMVLTLLLIKRKIPFRLIPGFGKLSGFLTLIAALMGVMWFVDKVHFYAFTYVPFVYLLVGFVGALLLIRFAWSRLF
;
A
#
# COMPACT_ATOMS: atom_id res chain seq x y z
N MET A 1 -19.77 8.25 -13.27
CA MET A 1 -18.45 8.90 -13.21
C MET A 1 -17.39 7.83 -13.34
N THR A 2 -16.58 7.87 -14.38
CA THR A 2 -15.39 6.99 -14.50
C THR A 2 -14.28 7.47 -13.55
N LEU A 3 -13.34 6.60 -13.18
CA LEU A 3 -12.17 7.02 -12.38
C LEU A 3 -11.44 8.19 -13.07
N ARG A 4 -11.32 8.13 -14.40
CA ARG A 4 -10.71 9.17 -15.23
C ARG A 4 -11.43 10.52 -15.11
N GLU A 5 -12.77 10.53 -15.13
CA GLU A 5 -13.56 11.75 -14.91
C GLU A 5 -13.37 12.31 -13.49
N LEU A 6 -13.22 11.44 -12.48
CA LEU A 6 -13.00 11.86 -11.10
C LEU A 6 -11.61 12.51 -10.94
N PHE A 7 -10.58 11.95 -11.59
CA PHE A 7 -9.24 12.56 -11.66
C PHE A 7 -9.26 13.92 -12.39
N GLN A 8 -9.99 14.02 -13.51
CA GLN A 8 -10.14 15.28 -14.24
C GLN A 8 -10.88 16.33 -13.41
N TYR A 9 -12.00 15.97 -12.79
CA TYR A 9 -12.78 16.87 -11.93
C TYR A 9 -11.96 17.39 -10.74
N THR A 10 -11.16 16.52 -10.11
CA THR A 10 -10.25 16.91 -9.03
C THR A 10 -9.17 17.89 -9.50
N SER A 11 -8.69 17.72 -10.73
CA SER A 11 -7.66 18.58 -11.30
C SER A 11 -8.22 19.96 -11.68
N THR A 12 -9.52 20.05 -12.02
CA THR A 12 -10.19 21.31 -12.35
C THR A 12 -10.67 22.08 -11.12
N SER A 13 -11.10 21.38 -10.06
CA SER A 13 -11.51 22.02 -8.79
C SER A 13 -11.01 21.19 -7.59
N PRO A 14 -9.82 21.49 -7.05
CA PRO A 14 -9.21 20.72 -5.96
C PRO A 14 -9.83 21.01 -4.58
N TRP A 15 -10.56 22.12 -4.45
CA TRP A 15 -11.11 22.61 -3.19
C TRP A 15 -12.02 21.63 -2.44
N PRO A 16 -12.98 20.92 -3.07
CA PRO A 16 -13.89 20.03 -2.35
C PRO A 16 -13.17 18.87 -1.66
N ILE A 17 -12.15 18.33 -2.32
CA ILE A 17 -11.38 17.18 -1.82
C ILE A 17 -10.44 17.63 -0.71
N LEU A 18 -9.78 18.77 -0.88
CA LEU A 18 -8.97 19.36 0.19
C LEU A 18 -9.82 19.64 1.44
N LEU A 19 -10.99 20.27 1.27
CA LEU A 19 -11.90 20.55 2.38
C LEU A 19 -12.37 19.27 3.07
N LEU A 20 -12.73 18.23 2.31
CA LEU A 20 -13.12 16.94 2.88
C LEU A 20 -11.98 16.32 3.71
N PHE A 21 -10.75 16.31 3.18
CA PHE A 21 -9.61 15.74 3.90
C PHE A 21 -9.11 16.59 5.07
N ILE A 22 -9.38 17.90 5.06
CA ILE A 22 -9.15 18.79 6.21
C ILE A 22 -10.25 18.62 7.26
N LEU A 23 -11.47 18.30 6.84
CA LEU A 23 -12.60 18.08 7.74
C LEU A 23 -12.38 16.87 8.66
N PHE A 24 -11.77 15.79 8.19
CA PHE A 24 -11.51 14.61 9.03
C PHE A 24 -10.66 14.90 10.28
N PRO A 25 -9.46 15.55 10.20
CA PRO A 25 -8.69 15.90 11.39
C PRO A 25 -9.40 16.93 12.26
N LEU A 26 -10.16 17.86 11.67
CA LEU A 26 -11.01 18.78 12.43
C LEU A 26 -12.09 18.03 13.23
N LEU A 27 -12.76 17.04 12.63
CA LEU A 27 -13.73 16.19 13.32
C LEU A 27 -13.05 15.36 14.41
N ALA A 28 -11.88 14.78 14.14
CA ALA A 28 -11.11 14.05 15.15
C ALA A 28 -10.77 14.93 16.35
N TRP A 29 -10.41 16.18 16.11
CA TRP A 29 -10.12 17.16 17.15
C TRP A 29 -11.38 17.55 17.93
N ALA A 30 -12.46 17.93 17.24
CA ALA A 30 -13.73 18.34 17.85
C ALA A 30 -14.36 17.22 18.69
N LEU A 31 -14.37 15.98 18.17
CA LEU A 31 -14.80 14.80 18.92
C LEU A 31 -13.87 14.51 20.11
N GLY A 32 -12.57 14.82 19.98
CA GLY A 32 -11.58 14.72 21.04
C GLY A 32 -11.78 15.71 22.19
N GLU A 33 -12.42 16.85 21.93
CA GLU A 33 -12.83 17.80 22.97
C GLU A 33 -14.18 17.40 23.56
N ALA A 34 -15.16 17.04 22.74
CA ALA A 34 -16.49 16.61 23.20
C ALA A 34 -16.46 15.32 24.05
N ALA A 35 -15.54 14.40 23.76
CA ALA A 35 -15.37 13.17 24.53
C ALA A 35 -14.60 13.38 25.84
N HIS A 36 -13.94 14.54 26.03
CA HIS A 36 -13.10 14.82 27.20
C HIS A 36 -13.96 14.87 28.47
N GLY A 37 -13.76 13.91 29.38
CA GLY A 37 -14.51 13.81 30.64
C GLY A 37 -15.76 12.92 30.59
N SER A 38 -16.09 12.34 29.43
CA SER A 38 -17.21 11.39 29.33
C SER A 38 -16.81 9.99 29.83
N ARG A 39 -17.66 9.37 30.66
CA ARG A 39 -17.47 7.97 31.15
C ARG A 39 -17.83 6.91 30.10
N GLU A 40 -18.44 7.31 28.97
CA GLU A 40 -18.99 6.40 27.96
C GLU A 40 -17.95 5.98 26.90
N VAL A 41 -16.84 5.40 27.35
CA VAL A 41 -15.70 5.00 26.50
C VAL A 41 -16.12 4.11 25.33
N VAL A 42 -17.13 3.26 25.53
CA VAL A 42 -17.65 2.33 24.50
C VAL A 42 -18.31 3.08 23.35
N LYS A 43 -19.18 4.08 23.62
CA LYS A 43 -19.90 4.81 22.57
C LYS A 43 -18.93 5.63 21.71
N TRP A 44 -18.01 6.34 22.36
CA TRP A 44 -16.99 7.10 21.65
C TRP A 44 -16.05 6.20 20.86
N GLY A 45 -15.75 4.99 21.34
CA GLY A 45 -14.99 4.00 20.60
C GLY A 45 -15.58 3.68 19.22
N TYR A 46 -16.91 3.55 19.11
CA TYR A 46 -17.56 3.33 17.81
C TYR A 46 -17.49 4.55 16.89
N VAL A 47 -17.67 5.76 17.42
CA VAL A 47 -17.55 7.00 16.63
C VAL A 47 -16.13 7.15 16.08
N TYR A 48 -15.12 6.91 16.91
CA TYR A 48 -13.73 6.90 16.46
C TYR A 48 -13.44 5.79 15.46
N ALA A 49 -14.05 4.61 15.59
CA ALA A 49 -13.90 3.55 14.60
C ALA A 49 -14.37 4.00 13.22
N VAL A 50 -15.58 4.58 13.12
CA VAL A 50 -16.10 5.08 11.83
C VAL A 50 -15.13 6.10 11.22
N LEU A 51 -14.65 7.04 12.03
CA LEU A 51 -13.71 8.06 11.56
C LEU A 51 -12.38 7.45 11.11
N VAL A 52 -11.81 6.51 11.88
CA VAL A 52 -10.58 5.81 11.52
C VAL A 52 -10.73 5.06 10.21
N TYR A 53 -11.81 4.31 10.01
CA TYR A 53 -12.06 3.60 8.74
C TYR A 53 -12.23 4.58 7.57
N ALA A 54 -12.95 5.68 7.76
CA ALA A 54 -13.20 6.67 6.73
C ALA A 54 -11.89 7.31 6.19
N VAL A 55 -10.88 7.47 7.05
CA VAL A 55 -9.60 8.09 6.65
C VAL A 55 -8.55 7.04 6.27
N CYS A 56 -8.53 5.89 6.93
CA CYS A 56 -7.57 4.83 6.62
C CYS A 56 -7.80 4.20 5.25
N ILE A 57 -9.05 4.02 4.79
CA ILE A 57 -9.32 3.43 3.47
C ILE A 57 -8.68 4.26 2.34
N PRO A 58 -8.97 5.57 2.19
CA PRO A 58 -8.34 6.39 1.16
C PRO A 58 -6.84 6.60 1.40
N GLY A 59 -6.40 6.66 2.67
CA GLY A 59 -4.97 6.78 3.00
C GLY A 59 -4.15 5.56 2.59
N ILE A 60 -4.60 4.34 2.94
CA ILE A 60 -3.93 3.09 2.56
C ILE A 60 -3.94 2.90 1.05
N PHE A 61 -5.05 3.24 0.38
CA PHE A 61 -5.11 3.20 -1.08
C PHE A 61 -4.08 4.12 -1.72
N ALA A 62 -3.98 5.37 -1.26
CA ALA A 62 -2.98 6.31 -1.74
C ALA A 62 -1.55 5.82 -1.51
N VAL A 63 -1.23 5.28 -0.32
CA VAL A 63 0.10 4.70 -0.03
C VAL A 63 0.41 3.53 -0.96
N THR A 64 -0.53 2.60 -1.13
CA THR A 64 -0.33 1.40 -1.94
C THR A 64 -0.14 1.76 -3.41
N LEU A 65 -0.94 2.70 -3.94
CA LEU A 65 -0.81 3.18 -5.30
C LEU A 65 0.55 3.84 -5.54
N ASN A 66 1.00 4.70 -4.61
CA ASN A 66 2.33 5.33 -4.69
C ASN A 66 3.45 4.29 -4.68
N LEU A 67 3.39 3.31 -3.76
CA LEU A 67 4.38 2.24 -3.70
C LEU A 67 4.42 1.46 -5.01
N TYR A 68 3.26 1.13 -5.58
CA TYR A 68 3.18 0.40 -6.83
C TYR A 68 3.78 1.19 -8.01
N LEU A 69 3.35 2.44 -8.21
CA LEU A 69 3.85 3.30 -9.28
C LEU A 69 5.37 3.53 -9.17
N PHE A 70 5.87 3.68 -7.94
CA PHE A 70 7.28 3.91 -7.67
C PHE A 70 8.12 2.64 -7.88
N LEU A 71 7.69 1.49 -7.35
CA LEU A 71 8.46 0.26 -7.35
C LEU A 71 8.44 -0.46 -8.71
N PHE A 72 7.29 -0.48 -9.40
CA PHE A 72 7.09 -1.25 -10.62
C PHE A 72 7.13 -0.39 -11.89
N GLU A 73 6.41 0.74 -11.91
CA GLU A 73 6.32 1.59 -13.10
C GLU A 73 7.47 2.62 -13.20
N ARG A 74 8.24 2.81 -12.12
CA ARG A 74 9.29 3.83 -12.00
C ARG A 74 8.84 5.22 -12.42
N GLN A 75 7.54 5.52 -12.27
CA GLN A 75 7.03 6.84 -12.56
C GLN A 75 7.71 7.86 -11.65
N SER A 76 8.07 9.00 -12.23
CA SER A 76 8.64 10.09 -11.43
C SER A 76 7.55 10.65 -10.52
N VAL A 77 7.87 10.78 -9.23
CA VAL A 77 6.96 11.36 -8.21
C VAL A 77 6.56 12.80 -8.57
N TRP A 78 7.31 13.43 -9.48
CA TRP A 78 7.12 14.81 -9.96
C TRP A 78 5.96 14.98 -10.94
N GLU A 79 5.63 13.95 -11.73
CA GLU A 79 4.48 13.97 -12.65
C GLU A 79 3.18 13.53 -11.96
N ALA A 80 3.29 12.98 -10.76
CA ALA A 80 2.17 12.46 -10.03
C ALA A 80 1.38 13.60 -9.38
N ASN A 81 0.04 13.46 -9.36
CA ASN A 81 -0.83 14.47 -8.79
C ASN A 81 -0.71 14.45 -7.26
N LEU A 82 0.24 15.25 -6.75
CA LEU A 82 0.60 15.33 -5.33
C LEU A 82 -0.60 15.57 -4.43
N LEU A 83 -1.63 16.27 -4.89
CA LEU A 83 -2.85 16.46 -4.11
C LEU A 83 -3.56 15.12 -3.85
N LEU A 84 -3.80 14.32 -4.88
CA LEU A 84 -4.54 13.07 -4.72
C LEU A 84 -3.74 11.97 -4.02
N GLN A 85 -2.42 12.04 -4.11
CA GLN A 85 -1.54 11.04 -3.54
C GLN A 85 -1.07 11.38 -2.12
N LEU A 86 -0.76 12.64 -1.83
CA LEU A 86 -0.19 13.04 -0.54
C LEU A 86 -1.26 13.46 0.47
N VAL A 87 -2.32 14.15 0.03
CA VAL A 87 -3.35 14.69 0.94
C VAL A 87 -4.05 13.59 1.75
N PRO A 88 -4.47 12.44 1.17
CA PRO A 88 -5.12 11.39 1.95
C PRO A 88 -4.18 10.80 3.00
N VAL A 89 -2.89 10.67 2.68
CA VAL A 89 -1.87 10.13 3.58
C VAL A 89 -1.63 11.08 4.75
N VAL A 90 -1.45 12.38 4.46
CA VAL A 90 -1.26 13.41 5.50
C VAL A 90 -2.48 13.51 6.39
N SER A 91 -3.69 13.54 5.82
CA SER A 91 -4.95 13.57 6.57
C SER A 91 -5.10 12.34 7.48
N MET A 92 -4.77 11.14 6.98
CA MET A 92 -4.75 9.90 7.76
C MET A 92 -3.78 9.97 8.93
N VAL A 93 -2.54 10.43 8.69
CA VAL A 93 -1.54 10.53 9.77
C VAL A 93 -1.99 11.52 10.84
N LEU A 94 -2.47 12.70 10.43
CA LEU A 94 -2.96 13.73 11.36
C LEU A 94 -4.14 13.24 12.20
N THR A 95 -5.16 12.65 11.57
CA THR A 95 -6.33 12.11 12.28
C THR A 95 -5.95 11.01 13.26
N LEU A 96 -5.12 10.04 12.84
CA LEU A 96 -4.67 8.98 13.74
C LEU A 96 -3.85 9.53 14.91
N LEU A 97 -2.97 10.51 14.70
CA LEU A 97 -2.19 11.15 15.78
C LEU A 97 -3.09 11.87 16.79
N LEU A 98 -4.12 12.57 16.32
CA LEU A 98 -5.10 13.24 17.18
C LEU A 98 -5.89 12.23 18.02
N ILE A 99 -6.35 11.14 17.41
CA ILE A 99 -7.10 10.09 18.11
C ILE A 99 -6.21 9.37 19.13
N LYS A 100 -4.96 9.04 18.76
CA LYS A 100 -3.98 8.37 19.64
C LYS A 100 -3.75 9.14 20.93
N ARG A 101 -3.79 10.47 20.87
CA ARG A 101 -3.61 11.34 22.05
C ARG A 101 -4.78 11.28 23.03
N LYS A 102 -5.97 10.86 22.59
CA LYS A 102 -7.20 10.85 23.38
C LYS A 102 -7.58 9.46 23.86
N ILE A 103 -7.48 8.45 22.99
CA ILE A 103 -7.89 7.07 23.30
C ILE A 103 -6.83 6.09 22.77
N PRO A 104 -6.41 5.08 23.54
CA PRO A 104 -5.52 4.04 23.03
C PRO A 104 -6.22 3.23 21.94
N PHE A 105 -5.53 3.00 20.82
CA PHE A 105 -6.08 2.30 19.64
C PHE A 105 -6.62 0.88 19.92
N ARG A 106 -6.20 0.25 21.01
CA ARG A 106 -6.73 -1.05 21.46
C ARG A 106 -8.22 -1.00 21.81
N LEU A 107 -8.73 0.16 22.20
CA LEU A 107 -10.15 0.38 22.51
C LEU A 107 -11.00 0.66 21.27
N ILE A 108 -10.39 0.88 20.10
CA ILE A 108 -11.12 1.14 18.86
C ILE A 108 -11.51 -0.21 18.23
N PRO A 109 -12.82 -0.50 18.11
CA PRO A 109 -13.28 -1.75 17.54
C PRO A 109 -12.81 -1.86 16.08
N GLY A 110 -12.18 -2.99 15.74
CA GLY A 110 -11.73 -3.28 14.37
C GLY A 110 -10.35 -2.73 13.98
N PHE A 111 -9.68 -1.92 14.83
CA PHE A 111 -8.34 -1.38 14.51
C PHE A 111 -7.31 -2.47 14.19
N GLY A 112 -7.37 -3.61 14.88
CA GLY A 112 -6.50 -4.77 14.60
C GLY A 112 -6.65 -5.31 13.18
N LYS A 113 -7.86 -5.26 12.60
CA LYS A 113 -8.12 -5.68 11.21
C LYS A 113 -7.44 -4.73 10.21
N LEU A 114 -7.44 -3.43 10.48
CA LEU A 114 -6.76 -2.44 9.65
C LEU A 114 -5.24 -2.63 9.65
N SER A 115 -4.66 -2.85 10.83
CA SER A 115 -3.23 -3.16 10.94
C SER A 115 -2.88 -4.46 10.21
N GLY A 116 -3.69 -5.52 10.38
CA GLY A 116 -3.47 -6.80 9.70
C GLY A 116 -3.61 -6.69 8.17
N PHE A 117 -4.55 -5.87 7.69
CA PHE A 117 -4.70 -5.59 6.27
C PHE A 117 -3.47 -4.85 5.70
N LEU A 118 -2.98 -3.83 6.42
CA LEU A 118 -1.78 -3.10 6.01
C LEU A 118 -0.54 -4.00 6.00
N THR A 119 -0.38 -4.89 6.98
CA THR A 119 0.74 -5.85 6.98
C THR A 119 0.63 -6.86 5.84
N LEU A 120 -0.58 -7.30 5.51
CA LEU A 120 -0.81 -8.19 4.36
C LEU A 120 -0.46 -7.49 3.04
N ILE A 121 -0.92 -6.25 2.83
CA ILE A 121 -0.56 -5.46 1.64
C ILE A 121 0.95 -5.27 1.57
N ALA A 122 1.59 -4.88 2.67
CA ALA A 122 3.03 -4.67 2.71
C ALA A 122 3.80 -5.96 2.41
N ALA A 123 3.36 -7.10 2.95
CA ALA A 123 3.95 -8.40 2.67
C ALA A 123 3.79 -8.78 1.19
N LEU A 124 2.59 -8.63 0.63
CA LEU A 124 2.33 -8.90 -0.79
C LEU A 124 3.16 -8.00 -1.71
N MET A 125 3.19 -6.70 -1.45
CA MET A 125 4.02 -5.73 -2.18
C MET A 125 5.50 -6.11 -2.08
N GLY A 126 5.99 -6.50 -0.90
CA GLY A 126 7.37 -6.94 -0.70
C GLY A 126 7.72 -8.20 -1.49
N VAL A 127 6.83 -9.20 -1.50
CA VAL A 127 6.99 -10.41 -2.32
C VAL A 127 7.00 -10.06 -3.81
N MET A 128 6.03 -9.27 -4.27
CA MET A 128 5.95 -8.86 -5.68
C MET A 128 7.19 -8.07 -6.10
N TRP A 129 7.68 -7.17 -5.25
CA TRP A 129 8.90 -6.41 -5.49
C TRP A 129 10.14 -7.31 -5.55
N PHE A 130 10.23 -8.32 -4.68
CA PHE A 130 11.30 -9.30 -4.72
C PHE A 130 11.26 -10.11 -6.02
N VAL A 131 10.08 -10.55 -6.46
CA VAL A 131 9.90 -11.28 -7.73
C VAL A 131 10.32 -10.42 -8.93
N ASP A 132 9.88 -9.17 -8.98
CA ASP A 132 10.23 -8.20 -10.03
C ASP A 132 11.74 -7.96 -10.05
N LYS A 133 12.35 -7.71 -8.88
CA LYS A 133 13.78 -7.41 -8.79
C LYS A 133 14.67 -8.61 -9.10
N VAL A 134 14.27 -9.81 -8.71
CA VAL A 134 15.01 -11.06 -8.98
C VAL A 134 14.94 -11.43 -10.47
N HIS A 135 14.16 -10.71 -11.29
CA HIS A 135 13.99 -11.01 -12.71
C HIS A 135 13.75 -12.52 -12.91
N PHE A 136 12.83 -13.12 -12.14
CA PHE A 136 12.42 -14.52 -12.39
C PHE A 136 11.77 -14.71 -13.77
N TYR A 137 11.71 -13.64 -14.58
CA TYR A 137 11.54 -13.70 -16.03
C TYR A 137 12.68 -14.41 -16.77
N ALA A 138 13.91 -14.36 -16.24
CA ALA A 138 15.09 -14.98 -16.86
C ALA A 138 15.10 -16.51 -16.75
N PHE A 139 14.33 -17.11 -15.83
CA PHE A 139 14.17 -18.57 -15.81
C PHE A 139 13.20 -19.04 -16.90
N THR A 140 12.21 -18.20 -17.26
CA THR A 140 11.27 -18.48 -18.36
C THR A 140 11.84 -18.10 -19.73
N TYR A 141 12.87 -17.25 -19.77
CA TYR A 141 13.58 -16.83 -20.98
C TYR A 141 14.93 -17.53 -21.18
N VAL A 142 15.10 -18.77 -20.67
CA VAL A 142 16.13 -19.66 -21.21
C VAL A 142 15.48 -20.37 -22.40
N PRO A 143 15.82 -20.02 -23.66
CA PRO A 143 15.36 -20.79 -24.81
C PRO A 143 15.62 -22.27 -24.55
N PHE A 144 14.61 -23.10 -24.80
CA PHE A 144 14.71 -24.56 -24.67
C PHE A 144 15.99 -25.14 -25.30
N VAL A 145 16.50 -24.48 -26.34
CA VAL A 145 17.78 -24.75 -27.00
C VAL A 145 18.97 -24.78 -26.03
N TYR A 146 19.10 -23.83 -25.09
CA TYR A 146 20.23 -23.81 -24.16
C TYR A 146 20.15 -24.94 -23.12
N LEU A 147 18.94 -25.32 -22.72
CA LEU A 147 18.73 -26.49 -21.86
C LEU A 147 19.13 -27.78 -22.60
N LEU A 148 18.77 -27.88 -23.87
CA LEU A 148 19.07 -29.01 -24.76
C LEU A 148 20.57 -29.10 -25.06
N VAL A 149 21.23 -27.96 -25.31
CA VAL A 149 22.70 -27.88 -25.49
C VAL A 149 23.43 -28.27 -24.20
N GLY A 150 22.96 -27.82 -23.03
CA GLY A 150 23.51 -28.24 -21.75
C GLY A 150 23.37 -29.74 -21.51
N PHE A 151 22.21 -30.32 -21.83
CA PHE A 151 21.94 -31.74 -21.69
C PHE A 151 22.81 -32.59 -22.64
N VAL A 152 22.90 -32.21 -23.91
CA VAL A 152 23.76 -32.89 -24.90
C VAL A 152 25.24 -32.73 -24.55
N GLY A 153 25.65 -31.54 -24.11
CA GLY A 153 27.03 -31.27 -23.68
C GLY A 153 27.43 -32.13 -22.48
N ALA A 154 26.54 -32.29 -21.49
CA ALA A 154 26.77 -33.17 -20.35
C ALA A 154 26.90 -34.64 -20.78
N LEU A 155 26.02 -35.13 -21.66
CA LEU A 155 26.11 -36.50 -22.20
C LEU A 155 27.42 -36.75 -22.95
N LEU A 156 27.87 -35.77 -23.75
CA LEU A 156 29.15 -35.87 -24.45
C LEU A 156 30.34 -35.84 -23.50
N LEU A 157 30.31 -35.00 -22.47
CA LEU A 157 31.36 -34.96 -21.44
C LEU A 157 31.45 -36.28 -20.68
N ILE A 158 30.32 -36.87 -20.29
CA ILE A 158 30.28 -38.17 -19.60
C ILE A 158 30.79 -39.27 -20.53
N ARG A 159 30.37 -39.27 -21.80
CA ARG A 159 30.86 -40.24 -22.81
C ARG A 159 32.37 -40.13 -23.00
N PHE A 160 32.91 -38.91 -23.09
CA PHE A 160 34.33 -38.66 -23.31
C PHE A 160 35.18 -38.97 -22.07
N ALA A 161 34.64 -38.69 -20.88
CA ALA A 161 35.26 -39.06 -19.61
C ALA A 161 35.36 -40.58 -19.46
N TRP A 162 34.31 -41.33 -19.83
CA TRP A 162 34.32 -42.79 -19.78
C TRP A 162 35.27 -43.42 -20.80
N SER A 163 35.39 -42.88 -22.03
CA SER A 163 36.33 -43.39 -23.03
C SER A 163 37.81 -43.08 -22.74
N ARG A 164 38.09 -42.25 -21.72
CA ARG A 164 39.45 -41.93 -21.27
C ARG A 164 39.85 -42.68 -20.00
N LEU A 165 38.87 -43.25 -19.28
CA LEU A 165 39.07 -43.96 -18.01
C LEU A 165 38.96 -45.49 -18.14
N PHE A 166 38.40 -46.00 -19.25
CA PHE A 166 38.42 -47.39 -19.69
C PHE A 166 39.06 -47.48 -21.08
#